data_AF-A0A847ISV2-F1
#
_entry.id   AF-A0A847ISV2-F1
#
_cell.length_a   1.000
_cell.length_b   1.000
_cell.length_c   1.000
_cell.angle_alpha   90.00
_cell.angle_beta   90.00
_cell.angle_gamma   90.00
#
_symmetry.space_group_name_H-M   'P 1'
#
loop_
_entity.id
_entity.type
_entity.pdbx_description
1 polymer ?
#
loop_
_entity_poly.entity_id
_entity_poly.type
_entity_poly.pdbx_seq_one_letter_code
_entity_poly.pdbx_strand_id
1 'polypeptide(L)'
;GKKGGSLSRVPDGAPRHLEGPYSWSMKGPFLKAFPQELIPQMQSLESLLNVFHSGIAVATKKGDDWVPWADLALATDLKKDAYPVFRANLEQAVAFLRRDPLVFPYGTEKGYLLLTYNDMPLGFVKNLGMRSNNLHPVSRRIFLSLKQSDR
;
A
#
# COMPACT_ATOMS: atom_id res chain seq x y z
N GLY A 1 -30.87 -2.93 17.79
CA GLY A 1 -30.09 -3.72 16.82
C GLY A 1 -29.26 -2.79 15.96
N LYS A 2 -27.93 -2.82 16.09
CA LYS A 2 -27.06 -2.08 15.16
C LYS A 2 -27.06 -2.85 13.85
N LYS A 3 -27.57 -2.23 12.78
CA LYS A 3 -27.48 -2.75 11.41
C LYS A 3 -26.01 -3.10 11.16
N GLY A 4 -25.73 -4.37 10.87
CA GLY A 4 -24.42 -4.80 10.38
C GLY A 4 -24.02 -3.87 9.24
N GLY A 5 -22.82 -3.29 9.32
CA GLY A 5 -22.36 -2.32 8.35
C GLY A 5 -22.42 -2.95 6.97
N SER A 6 -23.32 -2.46 6.12
CA SER A 6 -23.35 -2.82 4.71
C SER A 6 -21.95 -2.54 4.16
N LEU A 7 -21.27 -3.56 3.65
CA LEU A 7 -20.01 -3.41 2.93
C LEU A 7 -20.30 -2.43 1.80
N SER A 8 -19.81 -1.21 1.93
CA SER A 8 -20.18 -0.15 1.00
C SER A 8 -19.65 -0.50 -0.40
N ARG A 9 -20.52 -0.30 -1.41
CA ARG A 9 -20.30 -0.68 -2.80
C ARG A 9 -18.96 -0.16 -3.29
N VAL A 10 -18.15 -1.04 -3.87
CA VAL A 10 -16.88 -0.67 -4.50
C VAL A 10 -17.16 0.00 -5.85
N PRO A 11 -16.62 1.21 -6.10
CA PRO A 11 -16.77 1.88 -7.39
C PRO A 11 -16.17 1.08 -8.54
N ASP A 12 -16.71 1.26 -9.74
CA ASP A 12 -16.11 0.71 -10.95
C ASP A 12 -14.69 1.29 -11.17
N GLY A 13 -13.79 0.47 -11.73
CA GLY A 13 -12.39 0.84 -11.92
C GLY A 13 -11.55 0.86 -10.63
N ALA A 14 -12.06 0.35 -9.52
CA ALA A 14 -11.26 0.16 -8.31
C ALA A 14 -10.13 -0.87 -8.54
N PRO A 15 -8.89 -0.58 -8.08
CA PRO A 15 -7.75 -1.47 -8.30
C PRO A 15 -7.90 -2.80 -7.57
N ARG A 16 -7.66 -3.91 -8.29
CA ARG A 16 -7.69 -5.29 -7.75
C ARG A 16 -6.34 -5.98 -7.92
N HIS A 17 -5.35 -5.47 -7.21
CA HIS A 17 -3.94 -5.84 -7.37
C HIS A 17 -3.49 -7.00 -6.48
N LEU A 18 -4.41 -7.78 -5.93
CA LEU A 18 -4.11 -9.01 -5.18
C LEU A 18 -4.47 -10.23 -6.03
N GLU A 19 -3.68 -11.29 -5.91
CA GLU A 19 -3.94 -12.62 -6.47
C GLU A 19 -4.84 -13.44 -5.55
N GLY A 20 -5.73 -14.24 -6.11
CA GLY A 20 -6.62 -15.12 -5.32
C GLY A 20 -7.97 -14.50 -4.90
N PRO A 21 -8.77 -15.26 -4.13
CA PRO A 21 -10.15 -14.91 -3.84
C PRO A 21 -10.25 -13.87 -2.70
N TYR A 22 -10.53 -12.64 -3.11
CA TYR A 22 -10.76 -11.51 -2.20
C TYR A 22 -12.15 -10.93 -2.36
N SER A 23 -12.76 -10.60 -1.23
CA SER A 23 -13.89 -9.69 -1.19
C SER A 23 -13.40 -8.26 -1.01
N TRP A 24 -14.04 -7.33 -1.71
CA TRP A 24 -13.62 -5.94 -1.80
C TRP A 24 -14.72 -5.05 -1.23
N SER A 25 -14.35 -4.08 -0.39
CA SER A 25 -15.29 -3.12 0.17
C SER A 25 -14.65 -1.78 0.45
N MET A 26 -15.46 -0.72 0.46
CA MET A 26 -15.01 0.58 0.92
C MET A 26 -15.20 0.70 2.44
N LYS A 27 -14.19 1.23 3.15
CA LYS A 27 -14.26 1.65 4.57
C LYS A 27 -13.77 3.08 4.68
N GLY A 28 -14.72 4.03 4.64
CA GLY A 28 -14.38 5.45 4.45
C GLY A 28 -13.72 5.65 3.08
N PRO A 29 -12.56 6.32 2.99
CA PRO A 29 -11.86 6.51 1.72
C PRO A 29 -11.03 5.29 1.30
N PHE A 30 -10.90 4.26 2.14
CA PHE A 30 -10.05 3.11 1.87
C PHE A 30 -10.81 2.04 1.09
N LEU A 31 -10.23 1.57 -0.01
CA LEU A 31 -10.55 0.27 -0.59
C LEU A 31 -9.83 -0.80 0.22
N LYS A 32 -10.60 -1.75 0.72
CA LYS A 32 -10.09 -2.89 1.47
C LYS A 32 -10.33 -4.19 0.73
N ALA A 33 -9.38 -5.10 0.86
CA ALA A 33 -9.52 -6.49 0.47
C ALA A 33 -9.54 -7.37 1.72
N PHE A 34 -10.42 -8.37 1.73
CA PHE A 34 -10.50 -9.36 2.79
C PHE A 34 -10.58 -10.76 2.17
N PRO A 35 -9.82 -11.76 2.67
CA PRO A 35 -9.87 -13.12 2.15
C PRO A 35 -11.31 -13.63 2.12
N GLN A 36 -11.80 -14.01 0.94
CA GLN A 36 -13.24 -14.29 0.75
C GLN A 36 -13.75 -15.41 1.65
N GLU A 37 -12.92 -16.43 1.87
CA GLU A 37 -13.23 -17.61 2.68
C GLU A 37 -13.42 -17.31 4.17
N LEU A 38 -12.87 -16.19 4.65
CA LEU A 38 -12.92 -15.81 6.07
C LEU A 38 -14.05 -14.81 6.38
N ILE A 39 -14.87 -14.44 5.40
CA ILE A 39 -15.96 -13.47 5.59
C ILE A 39 -16.93 -13.86 6.70
N PRO A 40 -17.43 -15.10 6.78
CA PRO A 40 -18.37 -15.48 7.84
C PRO A 40 -17.78 -15.25 9.25
N GLN A 41 -16.52 -15.64 9.45
CA GLN A 41 -15.78 -15.47 10.70
C GLN A 41 -15.59 -13.99 11.03
N MET A 42 -15.25 -13.19 10.01
CA MET A 42 -15.12 -11.75 10.17
C MET A 42 -16.42 -11.10 10.63
N GLN A 43 -17.54 -11.44 10.00
CA GLN A 43 -18.86 -10.92 10.37
C GLN A 43 -19.24 -11.33 11.81
N SER A 44 -18.93 -12.56 12.21
CA SER A 44 -19.11 -13.00 13.60
C SER A 44 -18.26 -12.17 14.56
N LEU A 45 -16.99 -11.92 14.26
CA LEU A 45 -16.11 -11.10 15.09
C LEU A 45 -16.58 -9.64 15.18
N GLU A 46 -17.00 -9.02 14.08
CA GLU A 46 -17.52 -7.64 14.06
C GLU A 46 -18.81 -7.47 14.87
N SER A 47 -19.59 -8.54 15.04
CA SER A 47 -20.79 -8.52 15.87
C SER A 47 -20.49 -8.51 17.37
N LEU A 48 -19.30 -8.97 17.76
CA LEU A 48 -18.88 -9.15 19.16
C LEU A 48 -17.83 -8.16 19.61
N LEU A 49 -16.97 -7.69 18.69
CA LEU A 49 -15.80 -6.88 18.99
C LEU A 49 -15.81 -5.57 18.22
N ASN A 50 -15.19 -4.54 18.83
CA ASN A 50 -14.85 -3.33 18.10
C ASN A 50 -13.60 -3.58 17.24
N VAL A 51 -13.79 -3.97 15.99
CA VAL A 51 -12.70 -4.24 15.05
C VAL A 51 -12.02 -2.95 14.60
N PHE A 52 -10.82 -2.70 15.13
CA PHE A 52 -9.98 -1.55 14.76
C PHE A 52 -9.39 -1.69 13.35
N HIS A 53 -8.90 -2.87 12.98
CA HIS A 53 -8.31 -3.15 11.68
C HIS A 53 -8.77 -4.51 11.15
N SER A 54 -8.96 -4.60 9.84
CA SER A 54 -9.41 -5.80 9.15
C SER A 54 -8.98 -5.77 7.70
N GLY A 55 -8.54 -6.92 7.19
CA GLY A 55 -8.09 -7.10 5.81
C GLY A 55 -6.89 -6.23 5.46
N ILE A 56 -6.64 -6.09 4.17
CA ILE A 56 -5.56 -5.29 3.60
C ILE A 56 -6.15 -3.98 3.11
N ALA A 57 -5.60 -2.85 3.53
CA ALA A 57 -5.89 -1.57 2.86
C ALA A 57 -5.12 -1.54 1.54
N VAL A 58 -5.84 -1.53 0.43
CA VAL A 58 -5.27 -1.68 -0.93
C VAL A 58 -4.93 -0.30 -1.48
N ALA A 59 -5.88 0.62 -1.41
CA ALA A 59 -5.74 1.97 -1.91
C ALA A 59 -6.66 2.93 -1.15
N THR A 60 -6.37 4.21 -1.26
CA THR A 60 -7.24 5.30 -0.81
C THR A 60 -7.82 6.00 -2.03
N LYS A 61 -9.15 6.14 -2.10
CA LYS A 61 -9.82 6.94 -3.12
C LYS A 61 -9.63 8.43 -2.80
N LYS A 62 -9.09 9.20 -3.74
CA LYS A 62 -8.90 10.65 -3.61
C LYS A 62 -9.33 11.36 -4.89
N GLY A 63 -10.56 11.90 -4.89
CA GLY A 63 -11.19 12.37 -6.12
C GLY A 63 -11.30 11.21 -7.10
N ASP A 64 -10.82 11.41 -8.33
CA ASP A 64 -10.81 10.36 -9.35
C ASP A 64 -9.61 9.41 -9.24
N ASP A 65 -8.59 9.74 -8.44
CA ASP A 65 -7.36 8.95 -8.32
C ASP A 65 -7.46 7.86 -7.24
N TRP A 66 -6.70 6.77 -7.42
CA TRP A 66 -6.52 5.70 -6.44
C TRP A 66 -5.07 5.70 -5.97
N VAL A 67 -4.85 6.13 -4.72
CA VAL A 67 -3.51 6.15 -4.14
C VAL A 67 -3.22 4.78 -3.52
N PRO A 68 -2.24 4.00 -4.01
CA PRO A 68 -1.91 2.71 -3.41
C PRO A 68 -1.48 2.89 -1.97
N TRP A 69 -1.89 1.96 -1.12
CA TRP A 69 -1.60 2.00 0.29
C TRP A 69 -0.45 1.06 0.66
N ALA A 70 0.29 1.41 1.70
CA ALA A 70 1.50 0.67 2.09
C ALA A 70 1.22 -0.80 2.47
N ASP A 71 0.01 -1.12 2.98
CA ASP A 71 -0.35 -2.50 3.34
C ASP A 71 -0.38 -3.41 2.10
N LEU A 72 -0.74 -2.89 0.93
CA LEU A 72 -0.71 -3.64 -0.33
C LEU A 72 0.72 -4.08 -0.69
N ALA A 73 1.73 -3.24 -0.46
CA ALA A 73 3.12 -3.61 -0.76
C ALA A 73 3.62 -4.72 0.15
N LEU A 74 3.09 -4.85 1.36
CA LEU A 74 3.47 -5.89 2.31
C LEU A 74 2.68 -7.19 2.13
N ALA A 75 1.68 -7.19 1.24
CA ALA A 75 0.90 -8.38 0.92
C ALA A 75 1.75 -9.36 0.11
N THR A 76 1.77 -10.63 0.53
CA THR A 76 2.56 -11.69 -0.12
C THR A 76 2.05 -12.06 -1.51
N ASP A 77 0.80 -11.71 -1.79
CA ASP A 77 0.02 -12.01 -2.99
C ASP A 77 -0.29 -10.75 -3.81
N LEU A 78 0.49 -9.68 -3.63
CA LEU A 78 0.52 -8.56 -4.55
C LEU A 78 0.92 -9.02 -5.96
N LYS A 79 0.10 -8.69 -6.95
CA LYS A 79 0.45 -8.80 -8.38
C LYS A 79 1.66 -7.91 -8.67
N LYS A 80 2.83 -8.51 -8.87
CA LYS A 80 4.11 -7.78 -8.98
C LYS A 80 4.19 -6.85 -10.20
N ASP A 81 3.36 -7.09 -11.21
CA ASP A 81 3.25 -6.30 -12.44
C ASP A 81 2.18 -5.20 -12.37
N ALA A 82 1.47 -5.06 -11.23
CA ALA A 82 0.43 -4.05 -11.04
C ALA A 82 0.97 -2.61 -11.10
N TYR A 83 2.25 -2.43 -10.82
CA TYR A 83 2.95 -1.15 -10.84
C TYR A 83 4.34 -1.31 -11.44
N PRO A 84 4.86 -0.28 -12.14
CA PRO A 84 6.26 -0.26 -12.53
C PRO A 84 7.17 -0.37 -11.32
N VAL A 85 8.20 -1.20 -11.41
CA VAL A 85 9.10 -1.50 -10.29
C VAL A 85 10.35 -0.65 -10.38
N PHE A 86 10.69 0.01 -9.28
CA PHE A 86 12.01 0.62 -9.09
C PHE A 86 12.81 -0.18 -8.07
N ARG A 87 13.95 -0.71 -8.51
CA ARG A 87 14.91 -1.46 -7.68
C ARG A 87 15.83 -0.48 -6.96
N ALA A 88 15.57 -0.26 -5.68
CA ALA A 88 16.35 0.63 -4.83
C ALA A 88 17.65 -0.04 -4.38
N ASN A 89 18.72 0.75 -4.27
CA ASN A 89 19.89 0.37 -3.47
C ASN A 89 19.60 0.58 -1.96
N LEU A 90 20.58 0.24 -1.11
CA LEU A 90 20.42 0.33 0.34
C LEU A 90 20.15 1.76 0.80
N GLU A 91 20.88 2.74 0.26
CA GLU A 91 20.74 4.15 0.61
C GLU A 91 19.33 4.66 0.29
N GLN A 92 18.81 4.32 -0.90
CA GLN A 92 17.45 4.67 -1.33
C GLN A 92 16.39 3.94 -0.51
N ALA A 93 16.61 2.68 -0.15
CA ALA A 93 15.69 1.92 0.71
C ALA A 93 15.59 2.55 2.11
N VAL A 94 16.72 2.95 2.70
CA VAL A 94 16.73 3.61 4.01
C VAL A 94 16.12 5.01 3.92
N ALA A 95 16.43 5.79 2.88
CA ALA A 95 15.78 7.08 2.62
C ALA A 95 14.26 6.91 2.47
N PHE A 96 13.81 5.86 1.76
CA PHE A 96 12.40 5.53 1.63
C PHE A 96 11.75 5.29 3.01
N LEU A 97 12.34 4.42 3.84
CA LEU A 97 11.82 4.07 5.16
C LEU A 97 11.87 5.23 6.16
N ARG A 98 12.75 6.21 5.97
CA ARG A 98 12.78 7.46 6.74
C ARG A 98 11.71 8.48 6.29
N ARG A 99 11.05 8.22 5.16
CA ARG A 99 10.20 9.17 4.42
C ARG A 99 10.94 10.36 3.84
N ASP A 100 12.22 10.21 3.51
CA ASP A 100 12.96 11.26 2.82
C ASP A 100 12.50 11.34 1.35
N PRO A 101 12.65 12.49 0.69
CA PRO A 101 12.42 12.63 -0.74
C PRO A 101 13.38 11.74 -1.53
N LEU A 102 12.86 11.02 -2.53
CA LEU A 102 13.65 10.22 -3.46
C LEU A 102 13.80 10.94 -4.79
N VAL A 103 15.00 10.91 -5.36
CA VAL A 103 15.28 11.37 -6.71
C VAL A 103 15.50 10.15 -7.59
N PHE A 104 14.81 10.13 -8.73
CA PHE A 104 14.86 9.03 -9.68
C PHE A 104 15.70 9.43 -10.90
N PRO A 105 16.45 8.48 -11.51
CA PRO A 105 17.17 8.74 -12.76
C PRO A 105 16.25 9.25 -13.87
N TYR A 106 16.81 10.05 -14.79
CA TYR A 106 16.08 10.50 -15.97
C TYR A 106 15.52 9.30 -16.76
N GLY A 107 14.29 9.43 -17.26
CA GLY A 107 13.61 8.35 -17.97
C GLY A 107 12.87 7.36 -17.07
N THR A 108 12.99 7.44 -15.74
CA THR A 108 12.14 6.65 -14.83
C THR A 108 10.68 7.01 -15.03
N GLU A 109 9.81 6.00 -15.09
CA GLU A 109 8.38 6.17 -15.32
C GLU A 109 7.73 7.12 -14.29
N LYS A 110 6.83 7.99 -14.77
CA LYS A 110 6.06 8.89 -13.91
C LYS A 110 4.79 8.19 -13.44
N GLY A 111 4.31 8.53 -12.25
CA GLY A 111 3.14 7.90 -11.64
C GLY A 111 3.52 7.10 -10.40
N TYR A 112 2.69 6.12 -10.03
CA TYR A 112 2.94 5.26 -8.88
C TYR A 112 3.94 4.17 -9.23
N LEU A 113 5.02 4.07 -8.47
CA LEU A 113 6.03 3.01 -8.60
C LEU A 113 6.03 2.14 -7.35
N LEU A 114 6.24 0.84 -7.54
CA LEU A 114 6.56 -0.09 -6.47
C LEU A 114 8.06 -0.06 -6.21
N LEU A 115 8.45 0.38 -5.01
CA LEU A 115 9.84 0.38 -4.58
C LEU A 115 10.20 -1.01 -4.02
N THR A 116 11.30 -1.58 -4.48
CA THR A 116 11.82 -2.87 -4.01
C THR A 116 13.26 -2.75 -3.54
N TYR A 117 13.67 -3.55 -2.57
CA TYR A 117 15.07 -3.75 -2.19
C TYR A 117 15.32 -5.25 -2.09
N ASN A 118 16.34 -5.77 -2.78
CA ASN A 118 16.56 -7.22 -2.92
C ASN A 118 15.30 -8.00 -3.35
N ASP A 119 14.60 -7.48 -4.37
CA ASP A 119 13.34 -8.03 -4.90
C ASP A 119 12.16 -8.09 -3.91
N MET A 120 12.34 -7.58 -2.68
CA MET A 120 11.28 -7.46 -1.68
C MET A 120 10.60 -6.10 -1.80
N PRO A 121 9.26 -6.05 -2.00
CA PRO A 121 8.48 -4.82 -1.93
C PRO A 121 8.66 -4.09 -0.60
N LEU A 122 8.94 -2.79 -0.68
CA LEU A 122 9.01 -1.91 0.50
C LEU A 122 7.76 -1.03 0.64
N GLY A 123 7.20 -0.58 -0.50
CA GLY A 123 6.11 0.37 -0.52
C GLY A 123 6.04 1.14 -1.82
N PHE A 124 5.25 2.21 -1.82
CA PHE A 124 4.95 2.98 -3.03
C PHE A 124 5.54 4.39 -2.97
N VAL A 125 5.88 4.91 -4.14
CA VAL A 125 6.21 6.32 -4.36
C VAL A 125 5.36 6.85 -5.50
N LYS A 126 5.07 8.15 -5.51
CA LYS A 126 4.54 8.84 -6.71
C LYS A 126 5.67 9.65 -7.34
N ASN A 127 6.23 9.17 -8.44
CA ASN A 127 7.23 9.91 -9.22
C ASN A 127 6.54 10.98 -10.07
N LEU A 128 6.96 12.24 -9.92
CA LEU A 128 6.45 13.39 -10.66
C LEU A 128 7.48 13.95 -11.66
N GLY A 129 8.62 13.27 -11.84
CA GLY A 129 9.74 13.71 -12.67
C GLY A 129 10.81 14.41 -11.83
N MET A 130 10.62 15.69 -11.50
CA MET A 130 11.62 16.45 -10.73
C MET A 130 11.63 16.13 -9.24
N ARG A 131 10.51 15.60 -8.74
CA ARG A 131 10.32 15.26 -7.33
C ARG A 131 9.52 13.97 -7.23
N SER A 132 9.52 13.38 -6.04
CA SER A 132 8.63 12.28 -5.72
C SER A 132 7.86 12.54 -4.43
N ASN A 133 6.71 11.88 -4.30
CA ASN A 133 6.03 11.76 -3.03
C ASN A 133 6.32 10.37 -2.48
N ASN A 134 7.02 10.30 -1.35
CA ASN A 134 7.18 9.06 -0.61
C ASN A 134 5.88 8.73 0.14
N LEU A 135 5.26 7.58 -0.18
CA LEU A 135 3.98 7.17 0.39
C LEU A 135 4.13 6.23 1.60
N HIS A 136 5.35 6.01 2.10
CA HIS A 136 5.58 5.25 3.33
C HIS A 136 4.85 5.91 4.51
N PRO A 137 4.13 5.18 5.39
CA PRO A 137 3.36 5.80 6.47
C PRO A 137 4.23 6.51 7.51
N VAL A 138 3.82 7.70 7.99
CA VAL A 138 4.58 8.47 9.00
C VAL A 138 4.82 7.62 10.25
N SER A 139 3.79 6.90 10.68
CA SER A 139 3.83 6.04 11.86
C SER A 139 4.78 4.84 11.73
N ARG A 140 5.25 4.52 10.52
CA ARG A 140 6.18 3.41 10.24
C ARG A 140 7.59 3.90 9.91
N ARG A 141 7.86 5.21 10.00
CA ARG A 141 9.19 5.73 9.63
C ARG A 141 10.25 5.30 10.63
N ILE A 142 11.44 5.03 10.13
CA ILE A 142 12.61 4.80 10.97
C ILE A 142 13.42 6.10 11.12
N PHE A 143 14.22 6.19 12.19
CA PHE A 143 15.14 7.31 12.45
C PHE A 143 16.61 6.91 12.27
N LEU A 144 16.86 5.85 11.50
CA LEU A 144 18.20 5.32 11.28
C LEU A 144 19.09 6.35 10.56
N SER A 145 20.33 6.47 11.01
CA SER A 145 21.40 7.11 10.25
C SER A 145 22.37 6.03 9.77
N LEU A 146 22.63 5.99 8.46
CA LEU A 146 23.69 5.14 7.92
C LEU A 146 25.02 5.81 8.26
N LYS A 147 25.83 5.15 9.08
CA LYS A 147 27.23 5.56 9.25
C LYS A 147 27.93 5.32 7.92
N GLN A 148 28.64 6.33 7.43
CA GLN A 148 29.60 6.10 6.35
C GLN A 148 30.60 5.07 6.89
N SER A 149 30.71 3.96 6.18
CA SER A 149 31.75 2.99 6.48
C SER A 149 33.03 3.60 5.96
N ASP A 150 33.99 3.90 6.84
CA ASP A 150 35.34 4.28 6.44
C ASP A 150 35.87 3.15 5.55
N ARG A 151 36.00 3.43 4.26
CA ARG A 151 36.76 2.61 3.31
C ARG A 151 38.16 3.17 3.20
#